data_AF-A0A8J2JF23-F1
#
_entry.id   AF-A0A8J2JF23-F1
#
_cell.length_a   1.000
_cell.length_b   1.000
_cell.length_c   1.000
_cell.angle_alpha   90.00
_cell.angle_beta   90.00
_cell.angle_gamma   90.00
#
_symmetry.space_group_name_H-M   'P 1'
#
loop_
_entity.id
_entity.type
_entity.pdbx_description
1 polymer ?
#
loop_
_entity_poly.entity_id
_entity_poly.type
_entity_poly.pdbx_seq_one_letter_code
_entity_poly.pdbx_strand_id
1 'polypeptide(L)'
;MVFNEFLSHISVEGWENDGVEIVLPERQLGKTLTFETTNPSILALHNSEYAERGPVISRSIEIDTELRQGDKMPFYFVIKANVGDAHAMGQKPITFLRQVIALVTHPELVQDPKFSEGVKKKALQILGDCRGESAGAYSDARGLQCIRVHVAEYIERRDGG
;
A
#
# COMPACT_ATOMS: atom_id res chain seq x y z
N MET A 1 -22.36 16.87 15.33
CA MET A 1 -22.79 16.47 16.68
C MET A 1 -23.07 14.97 16.70
N VAL A 2 -22.09 14.10 16.39
CA VAL A 2 -22.25 12.62 16.41
C VAL A 2 -20.97 11.90 16.88
N PHE A 3 -19.87 12.62 17.16
CA PHE A 3 -18.62 11.99 17.64
C PHE A 3 -18.54 11.84 19.17
N ASN A 4 -19.29 12.68 19.91
CA ASN A 4 -19.23 12.69 21.38
C ASN A 4 -20.11 11.64 22.06
N GLU A 5 -21.06 11.02 21.37
CA GLU A 5 -21.93 10.00 21.97
C GLU A 5 -21.29 8.61 22.04
N PHE A 6 -20.27 8.32 21.21
CA PHE A 6 -19.62 6.99 21.20
C PHE A 6 -18.69 6.76 22.41
N LEU A 7 -18.15 7.84 22.99
CA LEU A 7 -17.21 7.75 24.11
C LEU A 7 -17.90 7.63 25.48
N SER A 8 -19.21 7.85 25.58
CA SER A 8 -19.93 7.80 26.87
C SER A 8 -20.25 6.38 27.34
N HIS A 9 -20.02 5.35 26.51
CA HIS A 9 -20.36 3.95 26.79
C HIS A 9 -19.14 3.07 27.09
N ILE A 10 -17.92 3.62 27.09
CA ILE A 10 -16.73 2.89 27.53
C ILE A 10 -16.61 3.10 29.05
N SER A 11 -17.20 2.20 29.83
CA SER A 11 -16.93 2.11 31.26
C SER A 11 -15.49 1.67 31.46
N VAL A 12 -14.64 2.56 31.93
CA VAL A 12 -13.26 2.27 32.35
C VAL A 12 -13.27 1.93 33.85
N GLU A 13 -14.07 0.94 34.24
CA GLU A 13 -14.02 0.40 35.60
C GLU A 13 -13.12 -0.83 35.59
N GLY A 14 -11.97 -0.74 36.27
CA GLY A 14 -11.06 -1.88 36.47
C GLY A 14 -9.57 -1.63 36.19
N TRP A 15 -9.15 -0.41 35.85
CA TRP A 15 -7.72 -0.08 35.80
C TRP A 15 -7.29 0.50 37.14
N GLU A 16 -6.88 -0.37 38.06
CA GLU A 16 -6.08 0.05 39.21
C GLU A 16 -4.77 0.66 38.68
N ASN A 17 -4.57 1.94 38.94
CA ASN A 17 -3.31 2.63 38.70
C ASN A 17 -2.29 2.06 39.68
N ASP A 18 -1.48 1.09 39.24
CA ASP A 18 -0.34 0.51 39.99
C ASP A 18 0.81 1.51 40.22
N GLY A 19 0.51 2.79 40.52
CA GLY A 19 1.50 3.78 40.92
C GLY A 19 2.62 4.05 39.90
N VAL A 20 2.48 3.58 38.65
CA VAL A 20 3.43 3.90 37.59
C VAL A 20 3.13 5.31 37.13
N GLU A 21 3.76 6.27 37.80
CA GLU A 21 3.84 7.65 37.35
C GLU A 21 4.52 7.63 35.97
N ILE A 22 3.73 7.78 34.90
CA ILE A 22 4.25 8.01 33.56
C ILE A 22 4.82 9.43 33.58
N VAL A 23 6.07 9.57 33.99
CA VAL A 23 6.83 10.80 33.86
C VAL A 23 7.11 11.02 32.38
N LEU A 24 6.20 11.74 31.71
CA LEU A 24 6.47 12.27 30.38
C LEU A 24 7.61 13.30 30.53
N PRO A 25 8.75 13.12 29.84
CA PRO A 25 9.86 14.06 29.95
C PRO A 25 9.37 15.48 29.59
N GLU A 26 9.80 16.48 30.36
CA GLU A 26 9.55 17.88 30.05
C GLU A 26 9.85 18.15 28.57
N ARG A 27 8.88 18.75 27.88
CA ARG A 27 9.00 19.08 26.46
C ARG A 27 10.14 20.10 26.30
N GLN A 28 11.34 19.62 25.98
CA GLN A 28 12.49 20.47 25.69
C GLN A 28 12.19 21.27 24.42
N LEU A 29 11.70 22.50 24.58
CA LEU A 29 11.72 23.54 23.56
C LEU A 29 13.18 23.90 23.29
N GLY A 30 13.85 23.17 22.41
CA GLY A 30 15.25 23.50 22.08
C GLY A 30 16.09 22.50 21.28
N LYS A 31 15.52 21.45 20.68
CA LYS A 31 16.30 20.56 19.79
C LYS A 31 15.65 20.52 18.41
N THR A 32 16.24 21.29 17.49
CA THR A 32 15.91 21.21 16.06
C THR A 32 16.45 19.90 15.51
N LEU A 33 15.68 19.21 14.67
CA LEU A 33 16.17 18.06 13.94
C LEU A 33 17.22 18.54 12.93
N THR A 34 18.48 18.17 13.14
CA THR A 34 19.59 18.36 12.22
C THR A 34 20.18 17.00 11.81
N PHE A 35 21.09 16.99 10.83
CA PHE A 35 21.83 15.78 10.48
C PHE A 35 22.57 15.21 11.69
N GLU A 36 23.17 16.08 12.51
CA GLU A 36 23.95 15.72 13.69
C GLU A 36 23.09 15.13 14.82
N THR A 37 21.83 15.57 14.93
CA THR A 37 20.89 15.04 15.94
C THR A 37 20.08 13.85 15.45
N THR A 38 20.20 13.48 14.17
CA THR A 38 19.44 12.39 13.57
C THR A 38 20.07 11.05 13.97
N ASN A 39 19.22 10.03 14.18
CA ASN A 39 19.68 8.68 14.49
C ASN A 39 20.71 8.20 13.43
N PRO A 40 21.93 7.79 13.84
CA PRO A 40 22.98 7.37 12.91
C PRO A 40 22.55 6.24 11.95
N SER A 41 21.61 5.38 12.33
CA SER A 41 21.08 4.31 11.47
C SER A 41 20.26 4.86 10.30
N ILE A 42 19.53 5.96 10.53
CA ILE A 42 18.79 6.66 9.48
C ILE A 42 19.76 7.37 8.54
N LEU A 43 20.84 7.95 9.07
CA LEU A 43 21.90 8.55 8.26
C LEU A 43 22.63 7.49 7.41
N ALA A 44 22.90 6.31 7.98
CA ALA A 44 23.48 5.20 7.25
C ALA A 44 22.58 4.71 6.11
N LEU A 45 21.25 4.65 6.33
CA LEU A 45 20.28 4.36 5.28
C LEU A 45 20.22 5.47 4.21
N HIS A 46 20.24 6.75 4.62
CA HIS A 46 20.28 7.87 3.69
C HIS A 46 21.53 7.83 2.80
N ASN A 47 22.67 7.48 3.39
CA ASN A 47 23.95 7.39 2.69
C ASN A 47 24.14 6.06 1.95
N SER A 48 23.27 5.08 2.18
CA SER A 48 23.26 3.86 1.39
C SER A 48 22.67 4.18 0.01
N GLU A 49 23.37 3.79 -1.04
CA GLU A 49 22.92 4.06 -2.41
C GLU A 49 21.70 3.20 -2.74
N TYR A 50 20.50 3.79 -2.65
CA TYR A 50 19.32 3.23 -3.28
C TYR A 50 19.32 3.62 -4.76
N ALA A 51 20.01 2.81 -5.57
CA ALA A 51 20.30 3.09 -6.98
C ALA A 51 19.05 3.43 -7.82
N GLU A 52 17.88 2.91 -7.45
CA GLU A 52 16.63 3.16 -8.18
C GLU A 52 16.09 4.60 -8.02
N ARG A 53 16.67 5.42 -7.13
CA ARG A 53 16.36 6.85 -6.98
C ARG A 53 17.62 7.72 -6.92
N GLY A 54 18.69 7.26 -7.58
CA GLY A 54 19.96 7.97 -7.63
C GLY A 54 19.99 9.17 -8.61
N PRO A 55 21.16 9.80 -8.78
CA PRO A 55 21.34 11.00 -9.60
C PRO A 55 20.87 10.86 -11.06
N VAL A 56 20.98 9.67 -11.63
CA VAL A 56 20.51 9.37 -13.00
C VAL A 56 19.00 9.57 -13.11
N ILE A 57 18.25 9.16 -12.10
CA ILE A 57 16.78 9.29 -12.09
C ILE A 57 16.38 10.74 -11.90
N SER A 58 17.04 11.46 -10.98
CA SER A 58 16.84 12.89 -10.81
C SER A 58 17.09 13.64 -12.13
N ARG A 59 18.20 13.37 -12.81
CA ARG A 59 18.49 13.99 -14.10
C ARG A 59 17.48 13.61 -15.18
N SER A 60 16.99 12.36 -15.18
CA SER A 60 15.96 11.93 -16.11
C SER A 60 14.64 12.72 -15.95
N ILE A 61 14.29 13.11 -14.72
CA ILE A 61 13.09 13.90 -14.41
C ILE A 61 13.28 15.35 -14.87
N GLU A 62 14.47 15.92 -14.66
CA GLU A 62 14.84 17.24 -15.16
C GLU A 62 14.75 17.29 -16.70
N ILE A 63 15.36 16.31 -17.39
CA ILE A 63 15.30 16.19 -18.85
C ILE A 63 13.85 16.04 -19.34
N ASP A 64 13.03 15.22 -18.68
CA ASP A 64 11.59 15.09 -18.97
C ASP A 64 10.88 16.45 -18.88
N THR A 65 11.31 17.32 -17.96
CA THR A 65 10.74 18.66 -17.74
C THR A 65 11.21 19.65 -18.81
N GLU A 66 12.51 19.66 -19.12
CA GLU A 66 13.14 20.46 -20.18
C GLU A 66 12.48 20.15 -21.54
N LEU A 67 12.30 18.87 -21.88
CA LEU A 67 11.62 18.43 -23.11
C LEU A 67 10.17 18.92 -23.18
N ARG A 68 9.42 18.92 -22.06
CA ARG A 68 8.04 19.44 -21.99
C ARG A 68 7.96 20.94 -22.16
N GLN A 69 9.00 21.66 -21.77
CA GLN A 69 9.12 23.12 -21.95
C GLN A 69 9.55 23.51 -23.36
N GLY A 70 9.95 22.53 -24.18
CA GLY A 70 10.31 22.73 -25.58
C GLY A 70 11.81 22.87 -25.84
N ASP A 71 12.66 22.53 -24.86
CA ASP A 71 14.10 22.56 -25.03
C ASP A 71 14.55 21.57 -26.10
N LYS A 72 15.48 22.02 -26.96
CA LYS A 72 16.00 21.20 -28.06
C LYS A 72 17.06 20.24 -27.54
N MET A 73 16.73 18.94 -27.57
CA MET A 73 17.62 17.84 -27.23
C MET A 73 17.79 16.90 -28.45
N PRO A 74 18.82 16.04 -28.49
CA PRO A 74 19.03 15.08 -29.57
C PRO A 74 18.01 13.91 -29.59
N PHE A 75 16.97 13.96 -28.74
CA PHE A 75 15.91 12.98 -28.59
C PHE A 75 14.60 13.69 -28.19
N TYR A 76 13.47 13.00 -28.31
CA TYR A 76 12.13 13.60 -28.13
C TYR A 76 11.46 13.26 -26.80
N PHE A 77 11.87 12.16 -26.14
CA PHE A 77 11.31 11.70 -24.87
C PHE A 77 12.30 10.81 -24.13
N VAL A 78 12.13 10.69 -22.81
CA VAL A 78 12.90 9.78 -21.96
C VAL A 78 12.18 8.44 -21.84
N ILE A 79 12.92 7.34 -22.01
CA ILE A 79 12.42 5.98 -21.73
C ILE A 79 12.91 5.55 -20.35
N LYS A 80 11.97 5.30 -19.42
CA LYS A 80 12.26 4.87 -18.05
C LYS A 80 12.45 3.36 -17.97
N ALA A 81 13.57 2.88 -18.51
CA ALA A 81 13.95 1.46 -18.51
C ALA A 81 14.65 1.01 -17.22
N ASN A 82 14.63 1.83 -16.17
CA ASN A 82 15.31 1.59 -14.90
C ASN A 82 14.42 0.91 -13.84
N VAL A 83 13.11 0.88 -14.03
CA VAL A 83 12.15 0.20 -13.14
C VAL A 83 11.33 -0.80 -13.96
N GLY A 84 11.03 -1.96 -13.37
CA GLY A 84 10.15 -2.98 -13.94
C GLY A 84 8.67 -2.59 -13.96
N ASP A 85 8.31 -1.38 -14.42
CA ASP A 85 6.93 -0.93 -14.58
C ASP A 85 6.38 -1.37 -15.95
N ALA A 86 5.97 -2.64 -16.01
CA ALA A 86 5.45 -3.23 -17.24
C ALA A 86 4.21 -2.50 -17.78
N HIS A 87 3.34 -1.98 -16.90
CA HIS A 87 2.15 -1.24 -17.32
C HIS A 87 2.52 0.12 -17.95
N ALA A 88 3.47 0.86 -17.37
CA ALA A 88 3.98 2.08 -17.99
C ALA A 88 4.64 1.79 -19.35
N MET A 89 5.22 0.60 -19.53
CA MET A 89 5.81 0.14 -20.79
C MET A 89 4.78 -0.50 -21.76
N GLY A 90 3.48 -0.38 -21.48
CA GLY A 90 2.42 -0.76 -22.41
C GLY A 90 1.88 -2.20 -22.26
N GLN A 91 2.28 -2.93 -21.21
CA GLN A 91 1.67 -4.21 -20.90
C GLN A 91 0.16 -4.03 -20.66
N LYS A 92 -0.65 -4.76 -21.44
CA LYS A 92 -2.10 -4.75 -21.28
C LYS A 92 -2.49 -5.40 -19.95
N PRO A 93 -3.33 -4.74 -19.14
CA PRO A 93 -3.76 -5.29 -17.86
C PRO A 93 -4.66 -6.52 -18.03
N ILE A 94 -4.58 -7.46 -17.08
CA ILE A 94 -5.37 -8.69 -17.13
C ILE A 94 -6.82 -8.38 -16.71
N THR A 95 -7.76 -8.56 -17.64
CA THR A 95 -9.19 -8.23 -17.46
C THR A 95 -9.81 -8.90 -16.25
N PHE A 96 -9.57 -10.21 -16.08
CA PHE A 96 -10.14 -10.97 -14.96
C PHE A 96 -9.75 -10.37 -13.60
N LEU A 97 -8.46 -10.03 -13.41
CA LEU A 97 -7.97 -9.45 -12.16
C LEU A 97 -8.63 -8.09 -11.89
N ARG A 98 -8.73 -7.24 -12.92
CA ARG A 98 -9.37 -5.91 -12.79
C ARG A 98 -10.85 -6.01 -12.42
N GLN A 99 -11.56 -6.95 -13.04
CA GLN A 99 -12.97 -7.15 -12.77
C GLN A 99 -13.20 -7.68 -11.35
N VAL A 100 -12.36 -8.61 -10.86
CA VAL A 100 -12.44 -9.09 -9.47
C VAL A 100 -12.18 -7.96 -8.49
N ILE A 101 -11.13 -7.16 -8.70
CA ILE A 101 -10.83 -6.00 -7.84
C ILE A 101 -12.02 -5.04 -7.81
N ALA A 102 -12.60 -4.71 -8.98
CA ALA A 102 -13.74 -3.82 -9.07
C ALA A 102 -14.93 -4.31 -8.22
N LEU A 103 -15.29 -5.60 -8.33
CA LEU A 103 -16.37 -6.18 -7.53
C LEU A 103 -16.06 -6.25 -6.04
N VAL A 104 -14.80 -6.49 -5.65
CA VAL A 104 -14.40 -6.48 -4.23
C VAL A 104 -14.46 -5.06 -3.64
N THR A 105 -14.14 -4.03 -4.44
CA THR A 105 -14.19 -2.64 -3.99
C THR A 105 -15.58 -2.00 -4.08
N HIS A 106 -16.46 -2.53 -4.93
CA HIS A 106 -17.83 -2.07 -5.12
C HIS A 106 -18.78 -3.28 -5.30
N PRO A 107 -19.14 -3.96 -4.20
CA PRO A 107 -19.86 -5.25 -4.23
C PRO A 107 -21.21 -5.22 -4.94
N GLU A 108 -21.88 -4.07 -4.99
CA GLU A 108 -23.16 -3.87 -5.68
C GLU A 108 -23.08 -4.21 -7.18
N LEU A 109 -21.89 -4.09 -7.79
CA LEU A 109 -21.65 -4.44 -9.19
C LEU A 109 -21.78 -5.94 -9.47
N VAL A 110 -21.89 -6.80 -8.46
CA VAL A 110 -22.08 -8.24 -8.66
C VAL A 110 -23.37 -8.56 -9.43
N GLN A 111 -24.35 -7.65 -9.37
CA GLN A 111 -25.62 -7.77 -10.11
C GLN A 111 -25.50 -7.35 -11.58
N ASP A 112 -24.41 -6.70 -11.99
CA ASP A 112 -24.23 -6.26 -13.37
C ASP A 112 -23.97 -7.48 -14.28
N PRO A 113 -24.80 -7.70 -15.32
CA PRO A 113 -24.66 -8.83 -16.24
C PRO A 113 -23.38 -8.79 -17.08
N LYS A 114 -22.63 -7.68 -17.11
CA LYS A 114 -21.35 -7.56 -17.82
C LYS A 114 -20.23 -8.39 -17.20
N PHE A 115 -20.35 -8.77 -15.93
CA PHE A 115 -19.35 -9.59 -15.26
C PHE A 115 -19.68 -11.07 -15.41
N SER A 116 -18.67 -11.87 -15.74
CA SER A 116 -18.84 -13.33 -15.81
C SER A 116 -19.05 -13.93 -14.41
N GLU A 117 -19.73 -15.07 -14.35
CA GLU A 117 -19.96 -15.80 -13.10
C GLU A 117 -18.65 -16.21 -12.40
N GLY A 118 -17.59 -16.50 -13.16
CA GLY A 118 -16.27 -16.78 -12.59
C GLY A 118 -15.68 -15.59 -11.81
N VAL A 119 -15.86 -14.38 -12.31
CA VAL A 119 -15.43 -13.14 -11.64
C VAL A 119 -16.26 -12.91 -10.39
N LYS A 120 -17.60 -12.98 -10.50
CA LYS A 120 -18.52 -12.80 -9.37
C LYS A 120 -18.22 -13.78 -8.25
N LYS A 121 -18.10 -15.06 -8.58
CA LYS A 121 -17.75 -16.12 -7.62
C LYS A 121 -16.44 -15.83 -6.91
N LYS A 122 -15.39 -15.41 -7.64
CA LYS A 122 -14.09 -15.10 -7.03
C LYS A 122 -14.17 -13.89 -6.11
N ALA A 123 -14.87 -12.82 -6.52
CA ALA A 123 -15.04 -11.63 -5.70
C ALA A 123 -15.83 -11.91 -4.41
N LEU A 124 -16.95 -12.63 -4.51
CA LEU A 124 -17.77 -13.02 -3.35
C LEU A 124 -17.00 -13.95 -2.40
N GLN A 125 -16.19 -14.88 -2.92
CA GLN A 125 -15.33 -15.73 -2.09
C GLN A 125 -14.32 -14.90 -1.28
N ILE A 126 -13.74 -13.85 -1.88
CA ILE A 126 -12.81 -12.96 -1.18
C ILE A 126 -13.55 -12.16 -0.10
N LEU A 127 -14.68 -11.53 -0.46
CA LEU A 127 -15.48 -10.76 0.49
C LEU A 127 -15.98 -11.60 1.66
N GLY A 128 -16.39 -12.85 1.42
CA GLY A 128 -16.85 -13.76 2.47
C GLY A 128 -15.77 -14.14 3.51
N ASP A 129 -14.47 -13.98 3.18
CA ASP A 129 -13.37 -14.16 4.14
C ASP A 129 -12.99 -12.85 4.85
N CYS A 130 -13.49 -11.71 4.36
CA CYS A 130 -13.33 -10.42 5.02
C CYS A 130 -14.34 -10.28 6.17
N ARG A 131 -13.90 -9.68 7.29
CA ARG A 131 -14.81 -9.39 8.41
C ARG A 131 -15.88 -8.39 7.97
N GLY A 132 -17.14 -8.73 8.22
CA GLY A 132 -18.28 -7.91 7.82
C GLY A 132 -18.42 -7.76 6.30
N GLU A 133 -17.87 -8.70 5.53
CA GLU A 133 -17.92 -8.70 4.06
C GLU A 133 -17.36 -7.41 3.43
N SER A 134 -16.40 -6.78 4.10
CA SER A 134 -15.82 -5.51 3.67
C SER A 134 -14.33 -5.64 3.44
N ALA A 135 -13.88 -5.33 2.22
CA ALA A 135 -12.46 -5.25 1.88
C ALA A 135 -11.70 -4.15 2.64
N GLY A 136 -12.42 -3.23 3.33
CA GLY A 136 -11.81 -2.22 4.19
C GLY A 136 -11.55 -2.70 5.63
N ALA A 137 -12.04 -3.87 6.01
CA ALA A 137 -11.79 -4.42 7.34
C ALA A 137 -10.37 -4.98 7.46
N TYR A 138 -9.76 -4.86 8.65
CA TYR A 138 -8.50 -5.52 8.94
C TYR A 138 -8.61 -7.04 8.78
N SER A 139 -7.59 -7.65 8.19
CA SER A 139 -7.41 -9.10 8.13
C SER A 139 -6.52 -9.59 9.29
N ASP A 140 -6.32 -10.91 9.42
CA ASP A 140 -5.27 -11.46 10.28
C ASP A 140 -3.90 -10.87 9.88
N ALA A 141 -2.94 -10.82 10.82
CA ALA A 141 -1.60 -10.29 10.54
C ALA A 141 -0.89 -11.00 9.37
N ARG A 142 -1.24 -12.27 9.10
CA ARG A 142 -0.71 -13.05 7.99
C ARG A 142 -1.51 -12.88 6.68
N GLY A 143 -2.59 -12.11 6.70
CA GLY A 143 -3.54 -11.94 5.60
C GLY A 143 -4.70 -12.94 5.60
N LEU A 144 -5.65 -12.71 4.69
CA LEU A 144 -6.85 -13.52 4.50
C LEU A 144 -6.52 -15.00 4.30
N GLN A 145 -7.23 -15.87 5.01
CA GLN A 145 -7.00 -17.31 4.98
C GLN A 145 -7.29 -17.87 3.59
N CYS A 146 -8.35 -17.42 2.92
CA CYS A 146 -8.72 -17.88 1.59
C CYS A 146 -7.61 -17.58 0.56
N ILE A 147 -6.93 -16.44 0.69
CA ILE A 147 -5.81 -16.06 -0.16
C ILE A 147 -4.59 -16.95 0.12
N ARG A 148 -4.26 -17.17 1.40
CA ARG A 148 -3.14 -18.04 1.77
C ARG A 148 -3.31 -19.48 1.28
N VAL A 149 -4.52 -20.02 1.35
CA VAL A 149 -4.84 -21.35 0.79
C VAL A 149 -4.65 -21.35 -0.73
N HIS A 150 -5.21 -20.38 -1.46
CA HIS A 150 -5.02 -20.30 -2.91
C HIS A 150 -3.54 -20.16 -3.33
N VAL A 151 -2.73 -19.44 -2.54
CA VAL A 151 -1.28 -19.32 -2.78
C VAL A 151 -0.60 -20.68 -2.59
N ALA A 152 -0.89 -21.39 -1.51
CA ALA A 152 -0.34 -22.73 -1.26
C ALA A 152 -0.70 -23.70 -2.40
N GLU A 153 -1.98 -23.77 -2.78
CA GLU A 153 -2.43 -24.61 -3.88
C GLU A 153 -1.82 -24.21 -5.23
N TYR A 154 -1.59 -22.91 -5.46
CA TYR A 154 -0.92 -22.45 -6.68
C TYR A 154 0.53 -22.94 -6.74
N ILE A 155 1.25 -22.83 -5.62
CA ILE A 155 2.63 -23.30 -5.50
C ILE A 155 2.70 -24.82 -5.70
N GLU A 156 1.83 -25.58 -5.03
CA GLU A 156 1.72 -27.04 -5.18
C GLU A 156 1.49 -27.44 -6.65
N ARG A 157 0.52 -26.81 -7.34
CA ARG A 157 0.25 -27.09 -8.76
C ARG A 157 1.40 -26.70 -9.68
N ARG A 158 2.11 -25.61 -9.38
CA ARG A 158 3.27 -25.16 -10.17
C ARG A 158 4.44 -26.14 -10.02
N ASP A 159 4.61 -26.69 -8.82
CA ASP A 159 5.78 -27.50 -8.44
C ASP A 159 5.57 -29.00 -8.62
N GLY A 160 4.32 -29.45 -8.86
CA GLY A 160 4.02 -30.82 -9.28
C GLY A 160 3.55 -31.77 -8.17
N GLY A 161 3.13 -31.25 -7.00
CA GLY A 161 2.69 -32.03 -5.84
C GLY A 161 3.72 -32.06 -4.72
#